data_AF-A0A7C2Y849-F1
#
_entry.id   AF-A0A7C2Y849-F1
#
_cell.length_a   1.000
_cell.length_b   1.000
_cell.length_c   1.000
_cell.angle_alpha   90.00
_cell.angle_beta   90.00
_cell.angle_gamma   90.00
#
_symmetry.space_group_name_H-M   'P 1'
#
loop_
_entity.id
_entity.type
_entity.pdbx_description
1 polymer ?
#
loop_
_entity_poly.entity_id
_entity_poly.type
_entity_poly.pdbx_seq_one_letter_code
_entity_poly.pdbx_strand_id
1 'polypeptide(L)'
;ECERIYRAYAADPAVLRAAELARRQRGRKRILGPQGRYRNLEHAFQRLNRLYFGGALRMPILTWSPYRSRTVLGHLDHTHRTLVISRLLDDPRIPEFFFEYVLFHEMLHLVYPPRTINGKRYYHTAEFREAERRFKDYEKAKALAERIANGRRHRR
;
A
#
# COMPACT_ATOMS: atom_id res chain seq x y z
N GLU A 1 -23.56 5.38 6.08
CA GLU A 1 -23.99 5.64 4.70
C GLU A 1 -22.96 6.43 3.87
N CYS A 2 -22.45 7.56 4.37
CA CYS A 2 -21.40 8.37 3.71
C CYS A 2 -20.06 7.66 3.41
N GLU A 3 -19.72 6.60 4.13
CA GLU A 3 -18.47 5.85 3.95
C GLU A 3 -18.52 4.83 2.80
N ARG A 4 -19.72 4.33 2.52
CA ARG A 4 -20.05 3.54 1.33
C ARG A 4 -20.03 4.45 0.09
N ILE A 5 -20.53 5.67 0.25
CA ILE A 5 -20.53 6.73 -0.77
C ILE A 5 -19.11 7.22 -1.08
N TYR A 6 -18.23 7.35 -0.07
CA TYR A 6 -16.83 7.76 -0.29
C TYR A 6 -15.96 6.65 -0.89
N ARG A 7 -16.15 5.37 -0.52
CA ARG A 7 -15.50 4.24 -1.20
C ARG A 7 -16.00 4.07 -2.63
N ALA A 8 -17.27 4.33 -2.91
CA ALA A 8 -17.83 4.35 -4.26
C ALA A 8 -17.29 5.52 -5.09
N TYR A 9 -17.13 6.71 -4.49
CA TYR A 9 -16.57 7.90 -5.12
C TYR A 9 -15.07 7.80 -5.39
N ALA A 10 -14.28 7.21 -4.48
CA ALA A 10 -12.85 6.95 -4.68
C ALA A 10 -12.56 5.80 -5.67
N ALA A 11 -13.56 4.95 -5.93
CA ALA A 11 -13.51 3.89 -6.94
C ALA A 11 -14.13 4.33 -8.29
N ASP A 12 -14.59 5.58 -8.39
CA ASP A 12 -15.20 6.11 -9.61
C ASP A 12 -14.14 6.21 -10.74
N PRO A 13 -14.38 5.61 -11.92
CA PRO A 13 -13.42 5.61 -13.02
C PRO A 13 -13.06 7.00 -13.54
N ALA A 14 -13.94 8.01 -13.43
CA ALA A 14 -13.66 9.38 -13.83
C ALA A 14 -12.77 10.09 -12.79
N VAL A 15 -13.00 9.85 -11.50
CA VAL A 15 -12.15 10.39 -10.41
C VAL A 15 -10.76 9.74 -10.44
N LEU A 16 -10.69 8.43 -10.68
CA LEU A 16 -9.41 7.71 -10.84
C LEU A 16 -8.64 8.18 -12.07
N ARG A 17 -9.30 8.37 -13.21
CA ARG A 17 -8.65 8.89 -14.44
C ARG A 17 -8.23 10.35 -14.33
N ALA A 18 -9.05 11.21 -13.73
CA ALA A 18 -8.68 12.61 -13.48
C ALA A 18 -7.51 12.70 -12.48
N ALA A 19 -7.48 11.84 -11.46
CA ALA A 19 -6.36 11.75 -10.52
C ALA A 19 -5.11 11.15 -11.16
N GLU A 20 -5.23 10.18 -12.08
CA GLU A 20 -4.11 9.59 -12.81
C GLU A 20 -3.51 10.59 -13.83
N LEU A 21 -4.34 11.33 -14.57
CA LEU A 21 -3.91 12.41 -15.46
C LEU A 21 -3.27 13.56 -14.68
N ALA A 22 -3.87 13.97 -13.58
CA ALA A 22 -3.30 14.95 -12.66
C ALA A 22 -1.95 14.50 -12.07
N ARG A 23 -1.78 13.22 -11.74
CA ARG A 23 -0.50 12.65 -11.23
C ARG A 23 0.57 12.58 -12.30
N ARG A 24 0.22 12.30 -13.56
CA ARG A 24 1.15 12.32 -14.69
C ARG A 24 1.60 13.74 -15.05
N GLN A 25 0.70 14.73 -14.95
CA GLN A 25 0.99 16.12 -15.30
C GLN A 25 1.62 16.94 -14.16
N ARG A 26 1.33 16.61 -12.89
CA ARG A 26 1.83 17.34 -11.71
C ARG A 26 2.86 16.51 -10.94
N GLY A 27 4.13 16.82 -11.12
CA GLY A 27 5.08 16.83 -10.02
C GLY A 27 6.10 15.70 -9.99
N ARG A 28 7.37 16.11 -10.09
CA ARG A 28 8.52 15.46 -9.44
C ARG A 28 8.08 14.93 -8.06
N LYS A 29 7.78 13.64 -7.93
CA LYS A 29 7.50 13.03 -6.63
C LYS A 29 8.71 13.27 -5.74
N ARG A 30 8.50 13.85 -4.56
CA ARG A 30 9.56 14.08 -3.58
C ARG A 30 9.96 12.72 -2.99
N ILE A 31 10.92 12.06 -3.64
CA ILE A 31 11.52 10.80 -3.18
C ILE A 31 12.35 11.15 -1.95
N LEU A 32 11.90 10.67 -0.80
CA LEU A 32 12.61 10.86 0.47
C LEU A 32 13.61 9.72 0.73
N GLY A 33 13.53 8.67 -0.10
CA GLY A 33 14.37 7.50 -0.03
C GLY A 33 13.81 6.43 0.92
N PRO A 34 14.48 5.27 0.96
CA PRO A 34 14.06 4.10 1.70
C PRO A 34 14.38 4.16 3.20
N GLN A 35 15.30 5.04 3.61
CA GLN A 35 15.73 5.18 5.00
C GLN A 35 14.71 6.02 5.78
N GLY A 36 14.10 5.40 6.80
CA GLY A 36 13.30 6.08 7.81
C GLY A 36 14.12 6.36 9.07
N ARG A 37 13.47 6.89 10.10
CA ARG A 37 14.06 7.12 11.42
C ARG A 37 14.28 5.82 12.19
N TYR A 38 13.38 4.85 12.05
CA TYR A 38 13.44 3.58 12.78
C TYR A 38 13.55 2.37 11.85
N ARG A 39 13.11 2.50 10.59
CA ARG A 39 13.03 1.40 9.63
C ARG A 39 13.68 1.74 8.30
N ASN A 40 14.24 0.73 7.65
CA ASN A 40 14.75 0.81 6.28
C ASN A 40 13.87 -0.06 5.36
N LEU A 41 13.25 0.57 4.35
CA LEU A 41 12.35 -0.10 3.42
C LEU A 41 13.06 -1.13 2.54
N GLU A 42 14.31 -0.88 2.12
CA GLU A 42 15.07 -1.82 1.28
C GLU A 42 15.38 -3.11 2.04
N HIS A 43 15.84 -3.00 3.29
CA HIS A 43 16.13 -4.17 4.12
C HIS A 43 14.89 -5.03 4.34
N ALA A 44 13.76 -4.38 4.64
CA ALA A 44 12.49 -5.06 4.82
C ALA A 44 12.00 -5.69 3.50
N PHE A 45 12.08 -4.96 2.38
CA PHE A 45 11.70 -5.45 1.06
C PHE A 45 12.51 -6.69 0.68
N GLN A 46 13.83 -6.65 0.82
CA GLN A 46 14.70 -7.77 0.46
C GLN A 46 14.41 -9.02 1.30
N ARG A 47 14.18 -8.84 2.61
CA ARG A 47 13.78 -9.93 3.50
C ARG A 47 12.46 -10.56 3.07
N LEU A 48 11.43 -9.75 2.84
CA LEU A 48 10.12 -10.23 2.40
C LEU A 48 10.19 -10.86 1.00
N ASN A 49 11.03 -10.31 0.10
CA ASN A 49 11.25 -10.84 -1.23
C ASN A 49 11.81 -12.26 -1.16
N ARG A 50 12.80 -12.50 -0.31
CA ARG A 50 13.34 -13.84 -0.07
C ARG A 50 12.32 -14.79 0.55
N LEU A 51 11.58 -14.34 1.56
CA LEU A 51 10.64 -15.19 2.30
C LEU A 51 9.42 -15.61 1.49
N TYR A 52 8.82 -14.70 0.73
CA TYR A 52 7.51 -14.93 0.10
C TYR A 52 7.56 -15.02 -1.42
N PHE A 53 8.62 -14.53 -2.05
CA PHE A 53 8.72 -14.42 -3.50
C PHE A 53 9.98 -15.09 -4.05
N GLY A 54 10.71 -15.87 -3.23
CA GLY A 54 11.94 -16.57 -3.64
C GLY A 54 13.05 -15.65 -4.14
N GLY A 55 13.01 -14.35 -3.81
CA GLY A 55 13.94 -13.35 -4.32
C GLY A 55 13.65 -12.86 -5.75
N ALA A 56 12.57 -13.29 -6.38
CA ALA A 56 12.29 -13.02 -7.79
C ALA A 56 11.87 -11.56 -8.08
N LEU A 57 11.41 -10.79 -7.08
CA LEU A 57 10.95 -9.43 -7.33
C LEU A 57 12.12 -8.46 -7.52
N ARG A 58 12.17 -7.82 -8.69
CA ARG A 58 13.04 -6.66 -8.90
C ARG A 58 12.51 -5.48 -8.08
N MET A 59 13.38 -4.96 -7.22
CA MET A 59 13.08 -3.87 -6.30
C MET A 59 12.59 -2.61 -7.05
N PRO A 60 11.40 -2.08 -6.69
CA PRO A 60 10.94 -0.79 -7.19
C PRO A 60 11.70 0.36 -6.53
N ILE A 61 11.42 1.60 -6.94
CA ILE A 61 11.83 2.76 -6.13
C ILE A 61 11.06 2.70 -4.81
N LEU A 62 11.77 2.65 -3.69
CA LEU A 62 11.19 2.61 -2.35
C LEU A 62 11.26 3.99 -1.71
N THR A 63 10.15 4.48 -1.18
CA THR A 63 10.15 5.78 -0.50
C THR A 63 9.12 5.84 0.62
N TRP A 64 9.49 6.54 1.70
CA TRP A 64 8.51 6.98 2.68
C TRP A 64 7.63 8.11 2.11
N SER A 65 6.39 8.18 2.58
CA SER A 65 5.51 9.32 2.30
C SER A 65 6.01 10.59 2.99
N PRO A 66 5.77 11.77 2.41
CA PRO A 66 6.19 13.05 3.00
C PRO A 66 5.47 13.44 4.28
N TYR A 67 4.32 12.83 4.57
CA TYR A 67 3.51 13.10 5.78
C TYR A 67 3.05 11.78 6.40
N ARG A 68 2.73 11.78 7.70
CA ARG A 68 2.14 10.63 8.39
C ARG A 68 0.68 10.46 7.95
N SER A 69 0.47 9.67 6.89
CA SER A 69 -0.87 9.38 6.40
C SER A 69 -1.49 8.24 7.19
N ARG A 70 -2.65 8.51 7.78
CA ARG A 70 -3.48 7.48 8.43
C ARG A 70 -4.48 6.86 7.46
N THR A 71 -4.76 7.48 6.31
CA THR A 71 -5.79 7.04 5.34
C THR A 71 -5.25 6.01 4.35
N VAL A 72 -4.03 6.24 3.86
CA VAL A 72 -3.31 5.36 2.93
C VAL A 72 -2.01 4.97 3.60
N LEU A 73 -1.90 3.69 3.98
CA LEU A 73 -0.73 3.16 4.70
C LEU A 73 0.40 2.72 3.74
N GLY A 74 0.06 2.36 2.52
CA GLY A 74 0.96 2.06 1.42
C GLY A 74 0.25 2.25 0.08
N HIS A 75 1.02 2.46 -1.00
CA HIS A 75 0.54 2.27 -2.37
C HIS A 75 1.71 2.04 -3.34
N LEU A 76 1.46 1.26 -4.39
CA LEU A 76 2.31 1.17 -5.56
C LEU A 76 1.85 2.16 -6.65
N ASP A 77 2.75 3.02 -7.09
CA ASP A 77 2.59 3.78 -8.33
C ASP A 77 3.14 2.98 -9.51
N HIS A 78 2.24 2.39 -10.29
CA HIS A 78 2.58 1.61 -11.48
C HIS A 78 3.26 2.46 -12.57
N THR A 79 2.99 3.76 -12.64
CA THR A 79 3.54 4.64 -13.70
C THR A 79 5.05 4.81 -13.51
N HIS A 80 5.48 5.00 -12.26
CA HIS A 80 6.88 5.26 -11.92
C HIS A 80 7.56 4.07 -11.22
N ARG A 81 6.88 2.92 -11.14
CA ARG A 81 7.29 1.74 -10.38
C ARG A 81 7.85 2.11 -9.00
N THR A 82 7.08 2.94 -8.28
CA THR A 82 7.47 3.51 -6.99
C THR A 82 6.54 2.99 -5.90
N LEU A 83 7.09 2.27 -4.93
CA LEU A 83 6.39 1.75 -3.77
C LEU A 83 6.54 2.74 -2.62
N VAL A 84 5.41 3.31 -2.20
CA VAL A 84 5.37 4.35 -1.18
C VAL A 84 4.77 3.80 0.09
N ILE A 85 5.48 3.91 1.21
CA ILE A 85 4.99 3.51 2.53
C ILE A 85 4.72 4.75 3.40
N SER A 86 3.62 4.75 4.14
CA SER A 86 3.29 5.85 5.04
C SER A 86 4.33 6.01 6.14
N ARG A 87 4.84 7.23 6.35
CA ARG A 87 5.71 7.56 7.50
C ARG A 87 5.05 7.30 8.86
N LEU A 88 3.74 7.11 8.92
CA LEU A 88 3.08 6.64 10.14
C LEU A 88 3.66 5.31 10.64
N LEU A 89 4.10 4.44 9.73
CA LEU A 89 4.66 3.12 10.05
C LEU A 89 6.13 3.18 10.47
N ASP A 90 6.78 4.32 10.33
CA ASP A 90 8.13 4.60 10.82
C ASP A 90 8.07 5.11 12.27
N ASP A 91 7.51 4.29 13.16
CA ASP A 91 7.36 4.58 14.59
C ASP A 91 7.55 3.28 15.39
N PRO A 92 8.36 3.25 16.47
CA PRO A 92 8.64 2.04 17.24
C PRO A 92 7.40 1.48 17.93
N ARG A 93 6.35 2.28 18.13
CA ARG A 93 5.07 1.83 18.69
C ARG A 93 4.26 0.98 17.71
N ILE A 94 4.59 1.03 16.42
CA ILE A 94 3.97 0.19 15.41
C ILE A 94 4.65 -1.18 15.44
N PRO A 95 3.90 -2.27 15.66
CA PRO A 95 4.46 -3.62 15.66
C PRO A 95 5.10 -3.96 14.32
N GLU A 96 6.23 -4.66 14.35
CA GLU A 96 6.99 -5.00 13.15
C GLU A 96 6.17 -5.82 12.15
N PHE A 97 5.39 -6.79 12.64
CA PHE A 97 4.53 -7.62 11.79
C PHE A 97 3.53 -6.79 10.97
N PHE A 98 3.07 -5.65 11.50
CA PHE A 98 2.10 -4.79 10.81
C PHE A 98 2.77 -3.94 9.73
N PHE A 99 3.95 -3.39 10.03
CA PHE A 99 4.76 -2.73 9.02
C PHE A 99 5.11 -3.68 7.88
N GLU A 100 5.58 -4.89 8.21
CA GLU A 100 5.89 -5.94 7.24
C GLU A 100 4.66 -6.32 6.41
N TYR A 101 3.49 -6.45 7.02
CA TYR A 101 2.25 -6.74 6.31
C TYR A 101 1.89 -5.66 5.29
N VAL A 102 1.96 -4.38 5.66
CA VAL A 102 1.66 -3.29 4.72
C VAL A 102 2.65 -3.30 3.55
N LEU A 103 3.95 -3.47 3.83
CA LEU A 103 4.94 -3.56 2.76
C LEU A 103 4.71 -4.78 1.87
N PHE A 104 4.41 -5.94 2.45
CA PHE A 104 4.06 -7.16 1.72
C PHE A 104 2.83 -6.97 0.83
N HIS A 105 1.78 -6.31 1.31
CA HIS A 105 0.60 -5.96 0.52
C HIS A 105 0.98 -5.12 -0.72
N GLU A 106 1.86 -4.14 -0.55
CA GLU A 106 2.35 -3.35 -1.67
C GLU A 106 3.24 -4.14 -2.64
N MET A 107 4.00 -5.11 -2.13
CA MET A 107 4.78 -6.03 -2.97
C MET A 107 3.87 -6.93 -3.80
N LEU A 108 2.72 -7.36 -3.27
CA LEU A 108 1.75 -8.14 -4.05
C LEU A 108 1.23 -7.37 -5.27
N HIS A 109 1.10 -6.05 -5.20
CA HIS A 109 0.72 -5.24 -6.37
C HIS A 109 1.78 -5.22 -7.49
N LEU A 110 3.03 -5.62 -7.20
CA LEU A 110 4.05 -5.83 -8.25
C LEU A 110 3.81 -7.14 -9.02
N VAL A 111 3.22 -8.14 -8.38
CA VAL A 111 2.99 -9.49 -8.93
C VAL A 111 1.61 -9.61 -9.56
N TYR A 112 0.61 -9.02 -8.91
CA TYR A 112 -0.79 -9.08 -9.29
C TYR A 112 -1.25 -7.69 -9.74
N PRO A 113 -0.99 -7.31 -11.01
CA PRO A 113 -1.44 -6.04 -11.53
C PRO A 113 -2.98 -5.98 -11.54
N PRO A 114 -3.56 -4.78 -11.45
CA PRO A 114 -5.01 -4.61 -11.47
C PRO A 114 -5.61 -5.12 -12.78
N ARG A 115 -6.71 -5.88 -12.68
CA ARG A 115 -7.49 -6.33 -13.84
C ARG A 115 -8.54 -5.29 -14.23
N THR A 116 -8.71 -5.05 -15.52
CA THR A 116 -9.78 -4.19 -16.04
C THR A 116 -10.94 -5.06 -16.52
N ILE A 117 -12.09 -4.94 -15.86
CA ILE A 117 -13.33 -5.66 -16.21
C ILE A 117 -14.42 -4.60 -16.39
N ASN A 118 -15.07 -4.56 -17.57
CA ASN A 118 -16.11 -3.57 -17.91
C ASN A 118 -15.67 -2.11 -17.65
N GLY A 119 -14.43 -1.77 -17.98
CA GLY A 119 -13.86 -0.43 -17.79
C GLY A 119 -13.54 -0.06 -16.33
N LYS A 120 -13.78 -0.96 -15.36
CA LYS A 120 -13.42 -0.77 -13.95
C LYS A 120 -12.15 -1.54 -13.60
N ARG A 121 -11.25 -0.93 -12.81
CA ARG A 121 -10.01 -1.55 -12.35
C ARG A 121 -10.22 -2.26 -11.01
N TYR A 122 -9.83 -3.53 -10.95
CA TYR A 122 -9.90 -4.39 -9.77
C TYR A 122 -8.48 -4.73 -9.33
N TYR A 123 -8.06 -4.16 -8.20
CA TYR A 123 -6.70 -4.31 -7.64
C TYR A 123 -6.55 -5.57 -6.78
N HIS A 124 -7.63 -6.06 -6.18
CA HIS A 124 -7.62 -7.24 -5.32
C HIS A 124 -8.46 -8.33 -5.98
N THR A 125 -7.85 -9.13 -6.86
CA THR A 125 -8.48 -10.31 -7.46
C THR A 125 -8.59 -11.45 -6.42
N ALA A 126 -9.20 -12.57 -6.80
CA ALA A 126 -9.20 -13.76 -5.95
C ALA A 126 -7.77 -14.25 -5.67
N GLU A 127 -6.90 -14.28 -6.69
CA GLU A 127 -5.50 -14.70 -6.53
C GLU A 127 -4.73 -13.75 -5.61
N PHE A 128 -4.95 -12.43 -5.73
CA PHE A 128 -4.36 -11.45 -4.82
C PHE A 128 -4.72 -11.77 -3.36
N ARG A 129 -6.01 -11.99 -3.08
CA ARG A 129 -6.49 -12.27 -1.71
C ARG A 129 -5.93 -13.59 -1.19
N GLU A 130 -5.78 -14.60 -2.05
CA GLU A 130 -5.17 -15.86 -1.66
C GLU A 130 -3.69 -15.70 -1.32
N ALA A 131 -2.94 -14.97 -2.15
CA ALA A 131 -1.54 -14.66 -1.87
C ALA A 131 -1.38 -13.81 -0.61
N GLU A 132 -2.29 -12.86 -0.37
CA GLU A 132 -2.31 -12.03 0.83
C GLU A 132 -2.45 -12.86 2.12
N ARG A 133 -3.30 -13.90 2.10
CA ARG A 133 -3.49 -14.80 3.24
C ARG A 133 -2.25 -15.62 3.60
N ARG A 134 -1.25 -15.72 2.72
CA ARG A 134 -0.01 -16.45 2.99
C ARG A 134 0.93 -15.72 3.95
N PHE A 135 0.63 -14.47 4.30
CA PHE A 135 1.42 -13.73 5.28
C PHE A 135 1.31 -14.36 6.68
N LYS A 136 2.45 -14.61 7.34
CA LYS A 136 2.55 -15.34 8.62
C LYS A 136 1.61 -14.84 9.74
N ASP A 137 1.36 -13.53 9.80
CA ASP A 137 0.52 -12.88 10.83
C ASP A 137 -0.70 -12.20 10.20
N TYR A 138 -1.22 -12.75 9.10
CA TYR A 138 -2.28 -12.14 8.29
C TYR A 138 -3.49 -11.68 9.14
N GLU A 139 -4.04 -12.57 9.97
CA GLU A 139 -5.23 -12.26 10.79
C GLU A 139 -4.96 -11.13 11.79
N LYS A 140 -3.80 -11.15 12.47
CA LYS A 140 -3.41 -10.08 13.41
C LYS A 140 -3.24 -8.74 12.69
N ALA A 141 -2.63 -8.78 11.51
CA ALA A 141 -2.38 -7.58 10.72
C ALA A 141 -3.69 -6.99 10.17
N LYS A 142 -4.62 -7.83 9.71
CA LYS A 142 -5.96 -7.42 9.29
C LYS A 142 -6.75 -6.77 10.42
N ALA A 143 -6.79 -7.41 11.59
CA ALA A 143 -7.47 -6.87 12.76
C ALA A 143 -6.90 -5.49 13.16
N LEU A 144 -5.58 -5.31 13.11
CA LEU A 144 -4.95 -4.02 13.41
C LEU A 144 -5.24 -2.97 12.33
N ALA A 145 -5.23 -3.35 11.05
CA ALA A 145 -5.62 -2.46 9.94
C ALA A 145 -7.06 -1.96 10.13
N GLU A 146 -7.97 -2.85 10.51
CA GLU A 146 -9.37 -2.52 10.80
C GLU A 146 -9.50 -1.61 12.00
N ARG A 147 -8.77 -1.84 13.09
CA ARG A 147 -8.75 -0.92 14.25
C ARG A 147 -8.25 0.47 13.88
N ILE A 148 -7.19 0.55 13.07
CA ILE A 148 -6.67 1.83 12.57
C ILE A 148 -7.68 2.51 11.64
N ALA A 149 -8.47 1.74 10.88
CA ALA A 149 -9.54 2.26 10.03
C ALA A 149 -10.77 2.71 10.85
N ASN A 150 -11.17 1.95 11.86
CA ASN A 150 -12.35 2.19 12.69
C ASN A 150 -12.15 3.29 13.72
N GLY A 151 -10.93 3.45 14.26
CA GLY A 151 -10.57 4.61 15.09
C GLY A 151 -10.69 5.95 14.35
N ARG A 152 -10.90 5.94 13.03
CA ARG A 152 -11.24 7.11 12.22
C ARG A 152 -12.73 7.48 12.31
N ARG A 153 -13.61 6.52 12.58
CA ARG A 153 -15.08 6.69 12.61
C ARG A 153 -15.57 7.36 13.89
N HIS A 154 -14.89 7.15 15.01
CA HIS A 154 -15.28 7.63 16.34
C HIS A 154 -14.73 9.03 16.72
N ARG A 155 -13.90 9.64 15.87
CA ARG A 155 -13.37 11.01 16.08
C ARG A 155 -14.03 12.04 15.16
N ARG A 156 -15.26 11.77 14.73
CA ARG A 156 -16.10 12.71 13.99
C ARG A 156 -17.29 13.09 14.86
#